data_AF-A0A371XKQ5-F1
#
_entry.id   AF-A0A371XKQ5-F1
#
_cell.length_a   1.000
_cell.length_b   1.000
_cell.length_c   1.000
_cell.angle_alpha   90.00
_cell.angle_beta   90.00
_cell.angle_gamma   90.00
#
_symmetry.space_group_name_H-M   'P 1'
#
loop_
_entity.id
_entity.type
_entity.pdbx_description
1 polymer ?
#
loop_
_entity_poly.entity_id
_entity_poly.type
_entity_poly.pdbx_seq_one_letter_code
_entity_poly.pdbx_strand_id
1 'polypeptide(L)'
;MAKNSSSSTTAPDTAWLGRGRHLGPEPEQDVRRNLIALKAAGVLDDFLDLDPVEAARSTALHPRDESADPGPTARRLFEARWRVADDVTVRAQLTTYDPEVRRKEGEGVTWVLAAEAERPWDAHWPSPATMFWPDSDRVDWDHDTVPGVRLRAANYLPKDDDELRRRLRDCTRNSWFIHVVVHEAMTPDAMGQKPVSAFLPPSLRHRVVEHRGTPDQAQIADFAMKRELSVRMPRGGAVVLPTVPPVPGYEAERLTVRSVFLDGSEPTELLDRIKEFAALPRPLSADAERALTRLRQGWHLLTPDEELVHAQGMVARYAEALEAMTKSCDLYREAAEAAQAALAEATGGAGVPRPADPGSVRLDTSPLTALTKAFGRFRGPNK
;
A
#
# COMPACT_ATOMS: atom_id res chain seq x y z
N MET A 1 -0.13 -9.19 27.00
CA MET A 1 -1.15 -9.30 25.93
C MET A 1 -1.31 -7.91 25.31
N ALA A 2 -0.68 -7.69 24.16
CA ALA A 2 -0.77 -6.41 23.46
C ALA A 2 -2.15 -6.33 22.78
N LYS A 3 -2.90 -5.27 23.08
CA LYS A 3 -4.14 -4.94 22.36
C LYS A 3 -3.72 -4.41 20.98
N ASN A 4 -3.97 -5.20 19.94
CA ASN A 4 -3.91 -4.72 18.56
C ASN A 4 -5.10 -3.77 18.36
N SER A 5 -4.88 -2.50 18.65
CA SER A 5 -5.75 -1.41 18.20
C SER A 5 -5.61 -1.33 16.68
N SER A 6 -6.44 -2.05 15.93
CA SER A 6 -6.54 -1.85 14.48
C SER A 6 -7.15 -0.47 14.25
N SER A 7 -6.30 0.52 13.95
CA SER A 7 -6.73 1.78 13.36
C SER A 7 -7.52 1.48 12.10
N SER A 8 -8.80 1.86 12.07
CA SER A 8 -9.66 1.69 10.90
C SER A 8 -9.37 2.78 9.87
N THR A 9 -8.15 2.81 9.35
CA THR A 9 -7.80 3.71 8.24
C THR A 9 -8.61 3.27 7.02
N THR A 10 -9.38 4.20 6.43
CA THR A 10 -10.10 3.94 5.18
C THR A 10 -9.18 4.22 4.00
N ALA A 11 -9.24 3.39 2.95
CA ALA A 11 -8.49 3.64 1.73
C ALA A 11 -8.93 4.97 1.10
N PRO A 12 -7.99 5.87 0.74
CA PRO A 12 -8.31 7.11 0.02
C PRO A 12 -9.04 6.81 -1.29
N ASP A 13 -10.01 7.65 -1.66
CA ASP A 13 -10.73 7.55 -2.94
C ASP A 13 -9.85 7.89 -4.15
N THR A 14 -8.72 8.57 -3.92
CA THR A 14 -7.66 8.85 -4.90
C THR A 14 -6.76 7.64 -5.21
N ALA A 15 -6.87 6.56 -4.43
CA ALA A 15 -5.93 5.44 -4.48
C ALA A 15 -6.48 4.22 -5.21
N TRP A 16 -5.62 3.60 -6.03
CA TRP A 16 -5.82 2.29 -6.61
C TRP A 16 -4.77 1.32 -6.06
N LEU A 17 -5.21 0.14 -5.61
CA LEU A 17 -4.37 -0.83 -4.93
C LEU A 17 -4.59 -2.22 -5.52
N GLY A 18 -3.50 -2.94 -5.75
CA GLY A 18 -3.50 -4.33 -6.20
C GLY A 18 -2.32 -5.12 -5.64
N ARG A 19 -2.47 -6.43 -5.52
CA ARG A 19 -1.38 -7.35 -5.16
C ARG A 19 -1.59 -8.71 -5.81
N GLY A 20 -0.54 -9.45 -6.09
CA GLY A 20 -0.71 -10.75 -6.71
C GLY A 20 0.60 -11.48 -6.87
N ARG A 21 0.63 -12.43 -7.80
CA ARG A 21 1.80 -13.21 -8.14
C ARG A 21 2.03 -13.23 -9.63
N HIS A 22 3.30 -13.19 -9.99
CA HIS A 22 3.78 -13.39 -11.34
C HIS A 22 4.42 -14.77 -11.44
N LEU A 23 3.85 -15.65 -12.25
CA LEU A 23 4.34 -17.03 -12.40
C LEU A 23 5.35 -17.17 -13.55
N GLY A 24 5.49 -16.15 -14.40
CA GLY A 24 6.49 -16.14 -15.47
C GLY A 24 7.94 -16.09 -14.95
N PRO A 25 8.90 -16.48 -15.81
CA PRO A 25 10.31 -16.66 -15.41
C PRO A 25 11.06 -15.36 -15.14
N GLU A 26 10.70 -14.27 -15.84
CA GLU A 26 11.41 -12.99 -15.80
C GLU A 26 10.45 -11.81 -15.51
N PRO A 27 9.80 -11.78 -14.33
CA PRO A 27 8.78 -10.78 -14.01
C PRO A 27 9.26 -9.34 -14.18
N GLU A 28 10.49 -9.04 -13.75
CA GLU A 28 11.05 -7.70 -13.84
C GLU A 28 11.34 -7.28 -15.29
N GLN A 29 11.70 -8.23 -16.15
CA GLN A 29 11.98 -7.94 -17.55
C GLN A 29 10.69 -7.72 -18.35
N ASP A 30 9.63 -8.46 -18.03
CA ASP A 30 8.31 -8.26 -18.63
C ASP A 30 7.76 -6.86 -18.30
N VAL A 31 7.95 -6.40 -17.05
CA VAL A 31 7.60 -5.03 -16.65
C VAL A 31 8.42 -4.00 -17.42
N ARG A 32 9.74 -4.15 -17.46
CA ARG A 32 10.64 -3.20 -18.13
C ARG A 32 10.31 -3.07 -19.63
N ARG A 33 10.01 -4.19 -20.30
CA ARG A 33 9.61 -4.19 -21.73
C ARG A 33 8.32 -3.40 -21.94
N ASN A 34 7.32 -3.57 -21.08
CA ASN A 34 6.05 -2.85 -21.19
C ASN A 34 6.23 -1.34 -20.93
N LEU A 35 6.96 -0.97 -19.88
CA LEU A 35 7.22 0.44 -19.54
C LEU A 35 7.95 1.17 -20.68
N ILE A 36 8.99 0.55 -21.26
CA ILE A 36 9.71 1.11 -22.42
C ILE A 36 8.76 1.31 -23.60
N ALA A 37 7.91 0.32 -23.89
CA ALA A 37 6.96 0.41 -25.00
C ALA A 37 5.93 1.53 -24.78
N LEU A 38 5.39 1.67 -23.57
CA LEU A 38 4.41 2.72 -23.24
C LEU A 38 5.04 4.12 -23.23
N LYS A 39 6.29 4.26 -22.76
CA LYS A 39 7.05 5.50 -22.85
C LYS A 39 7.31 5.88 -24.32
N ALA A 40 7.72 4.93 -25.15
CA ALA A 40 7.92 5.16 -26.58
C ALA A 40 6.61 5.52 -27.31
N ALA A 41 5.48 5.00 -26.86
CA ALA A 41 4.15 5.34 -27.37
C ALA A 41 3.60 6.69 -26.83
N GLY A 42 4.32 7.35 -25.92
CA GLY A 42 3.88 8.61 -25.30
C GLY A 42 2.73 8.45 -24.30
N VAL A 43 2.45 7.22 -23.83
CA VAL A 43 1.42 6.95 -22.82
C VAL A 43 1.93 7.30 -21.41
N LEU A 44 3.21 6.99 -21.13
CA LEU A 44 3.85 7.36 -19.87
C LEU A 44 4.59 8.68 -20.01
N ASP A 45 4.43 9.54 -19.00
CA ASP A 45 5.24 10.75 -18.88
C ASP A 45 6.67 10.37 -18.57
N ASP A 46 6.91 9.47 -17.61
CA ASP A 46 8.22 8.88 -17.35
C ASP A 46 8.14 7.64 -16.42
N PHE A 47 9.22 6.88 -16.32
CA PHE A 47 9.33 5.74 -15.40
C PHE A 47 10.75 5.54 -14.86
N LEU A 48 10.87 4.88 -13.70
CA LEU A 48 12.14 4.45 -13.10
C LEU A 48 12.10 2.95 -12.78
N ASP A 49 13.26 2.31 -12.87
CA ASP A 49 13.55 0.95 -12.43
C ASP A 49 14.66 1.05 -11.39
N LEU A 50 14.35 0.67 -10.15
CA LEU A 50 15.20 0.90 -8.98
C LEU A 50 15.55 -0.42 -8.29
N ASP A 51 16.82 -0.55 -7.93
CA ASP A 51 17.23 -1.56 -6.96
C ASP A 51 16.69 -1.18 -5.56
N PRO A 52 16.26 -2.14 -4.73
CA PRO A 52 15.80 -1.85 -3.36
C PRO A 52 16.79 -1.02 -2.54
N VAL A 53 18.10 -1.20 -2.73
CA VAL A 53 19.14 -0.42 -2.04
C VAL A 53 19.13 1.03 -2.51
N GLU A 54 18.87 1.27 -3.80
CA GLU A 54 18.73 2.62 -4.34
C GLU A 54 17.44 3.27 -3.85
N ALA A 55 16.34 2.52 -3.84
CA ALA A 55 15.05 2.99 -3.36
C ALA A 55 15.05 3.31 -1.85
N ALA A 56 15.84 2.60 -1.05
CA ALA A 56 16.01 2.86 0.38
C ALA A 56 17.02 3.98 0.67
N ARG A 57 17.79 4.44 -0.31
CA ARG A 57 18.86 5.41 -0.09
C ARG A 57 18.27 6.78 0.30
N SER A 58 18.41 7.12 1.57
CA SER A 58 18.17 8.47 2.06
C SER A 58 19.32 9.39 1.63
N THR A 59 18.99 10.56 1.05
CA THR A 59 19.98 11.58 0.69
C THR A 59 19.68 12.88 1.42
N ALA A 60 20.66 13.79 1.52
CA ALA A 60 20.43 15.10 2.14
C ALA A 60 19.33 15.90 1.41
N LEU A 61 19.21 15.70 0.08
CA LEU A 61 18.16 16.31 -0.73
C LEU A 61 16.83 15.57 -0.57
N HIS A 62 16.82 14.25 -0.42
CA HIS A 62 15.60 13.45 -0.24
C HIS A 62 15.72 12.60 1.03
N PRO A 63 15.47 13.18 2.22
CA PRO A 63 15.50 12.42 3.46
C PRO A 63 14.32 11.43 3.47
N ARG A 64 14.63 10.15 3.62
CA ARG A 64 13.65 9.06 3.67
C ARG A 64 13.53 8.50 5.08
N ASP A 65 12.30 8.21 5.46
CA ASP A 65 11.94 7.51 6.68
C ASP A 65 12.02 5.99 6.46
N GLU A 66 12.37 5.22 7.49
CA GLU A 66 12.38 3.75 7.46
C GLU A 66 11.01 3.16 7.07
N SER A 67 9.92 3.88 7.33
CA SER A 67 8.56 3.50 6.92
C SER A 67 8.33 3.51 5.40
N ALA A 68 9.19 4.18 4.64
CA ALA A 68 9.19 4.17 3.18
C ALA A 68 10.11 3.07 2.59
N ASP A 69 10.75 2.25 3.42
CA ASP A 69 11.63 1.18 2.95
C ASP A 69 10.80 0.07 2.24
N PRO A 70 11.22 -0.41 1.06
CA PRO A 70 10.62 -1.57 0.42
C PRO A 70 10.72 -2.87 1.24
N GLY A 71 11.67 -2.94 2.17
CA GLY A 71 11.92 -4.07 3.05
C GLY A 71 12.91 -5.08 2.47
N PRO A 72 13.44 -6.00 3.32
CA PRO A 72 14.56 -6.87 2.94
C PRO A 72 14.20 -7.96 1.92
N THR A 73 12.91 -8.24 1.73
CA THR A 73 12.41 -9.23 0.75
C THR A 73 12.08 -8.61 -0.60
N ALA A 74 12.18 -7.29 -0.74
CA ALA A 74 11.94 -6.62 -2.01
C ALA A 74 13.05 -6.98 -3.01
N ARG A 75 12.65 -7.19 -4.25
CA ARG A 75 13.54 -7.55 -5.36
C ARG A 75 13.80 -6.35 -6.27
N ARG A 76 12.74 -5.70 -6.74
CA ARG A 76 12.79 -4.52 -7.60
C ARG A 76 11.61 -3.60 -7.33
N LEU A 77 11.85 -2.30 -7.56
CA LEU A 77 10.84 -1.27 -7.58
C LEU A 77 10.74 -0.67 -8.98
N PHE A 78 9.52 -0.43 -9.43
CA PHE A 78 9.24 0.36 -10.61
C PHE A 78 8.32 1.51 -10.24
N GLU A 79 8.67 2.71 -10.67
CA GLU A 79 7.82 3.89 -10.55
C GLU A 79 7.41 4.36 -11.93
N ALA A 80 6.15 4.72 -12.10
CA ALA A 80 5.62 5.22 -13.36
C ALA A 80 4.67 6.40 -13.11
N ARG A 81 4.80 7.42 -13.94
CA ARG A 81 3.89 8.58 -13.97
C ARG A 81 3.26 8.70 -15.34
N TRP A 82 1.98 9.04 -15.34
CA TRP A 82 1.24 9.39 -16.55
C TRP A 82 0.13 10.36 -16.22
N ARG A 83 -0.49 10.90 -17.27
CA ARG A 83 -1.69 11.72 -17.17
C ARG A 83 -2.91 10.98 -17.69
N VAL A 84 -4.03 11.20 -17.03
CA VAL A 84 -5.36 10.79 -17.45
C VAL A 84 -6.24 12.03 -17.66
N ALA A 85 -7.47 11.83 -18.14
CA ALA A 85 -8.46 12.86 -18.47
C ALA A 85 -8.27 14.22 -17.76
N ASP A 86 -8.31 15.32 -18.53
CA ASP A 86 -8.10 16.69 -18.05
C ASP A 86 -6.75 16.91 -17.34
N ASP A 87 -5.69 16.24 -17.83
CA ASP A 87 -4.31 16.38 -17.36
C ASP A 87 -4.09 15.99 -15.89
N VAL A 88 -4.93 15.09 -15.35
CA VAL A 88 -4.78 14.60 -13.98
C VAL A 88 -3.56 13.68 -13.89
N THR A 89 -2.60 14.04 -13.05
CA THR A 89 -1.40 13.22 -12.84
C THR A 89 -1.72 12.01 -11.99
N VAL A 90 -1.22 10.86 -12.43
CA VAL A 90 -1.24 9.60 -11.68
C VAL A 90 0.20 9.15 -11.44
N ARG A 91 0.47 8.76 -10.20
CA ARG A 91 1.75 8.18 -9.77
C ARG A 91 1.49 6.75 -9.38
N ALA A 92 2.31 5.81 -9.83
CA ALA A 92 2.21 4.43 -9.39
C ALA A 92 3.57 3.82 -9.12
N GLN A 93 3.57 2.94 -8.13
CA GLN A 93 4.74 2.19 -7.74
C GLN A 93 4.39 0.70 -7.66
N LEU A 94 5.14 -0.10 -8.41
CA LEU A 94 5.12 -1.55 -8.38
C LEU A 94 6.34 -2.03 -7.60
N THR A 95 6.13 -2.88 -6.60
CA THR A 95 7.22 -3.58 -5.90
C THR A 95 7.07 -5.08 -6.09
N THR A 96 8.15 -5.74 -6.50
CA THR A 96 8.24 -7.21 -6.53
C THR A 96 8.97 -7.74 -5.31
N TYR A 97 8.56 -8.91 -4.82
CA TYR A 97 9.04 -9.53 -3.59
C TYR A 97 9.44 -10.97 -3.82
N ASP A 98 10.53 -11.41 -3.18
CA ASP A 98 10.80 -12.83 -3.05
C ASP A 98 9.76 -13.48 -2.12
N PRO A 99 9.39 -14.74 -2.38
CA PRO A 99 8.49 -15.47 -1.50
C PRO A 99 9.11 -15.63 -0.11
N GLU A 100 8.29 -15.44 0.94
CA GLU A 100 8.72 -15.51 2.34
C GLU A 100 9.19 -16.92 2.76
N VAL A 101 8.78 -17.96 2.03
CA VAL A 101 9.15 -19.36 2.28
C VAL A 101 10.02 -19.88 1.13
N ARG A 102 10.93 -20.80 1.48
CA ARG A 102 11.83 -21.48 0.53
C ARG A 102 11.00 -22.04 -0.64
N ARG A 103 11.24 -21.51 -1.85
CA ARG A 103 10.46 -21.75 -3.08
C ARG A 103 10.03 -23.21 -3.20
N LYS A 104 8.72 -23.46 -3.12
CA LYS A 104 8.15 -24.63 -3.82
C LYS A 104 8.05 -24.29 -5.30
N GLU A 105 8.26 -25.30 -6.13
CA GLU A 105 8.12 -25.18 -7.59
C GLU A 105 6.71 -24.63 -7.91
N GLY A 106 6.64 -23.49 -8.61
CA GLY A 106 5.38 -22.82 -8.98
C GLY A 106 4.88 -21.68 -8.08
N GLU A 107 5.61 -21.25 -7.04
CA GLU A 107 5.15 -20.16 -6.16
C GLU A 107 5.23 -18.74 -6.76
N GLY A 108 5.96 -18.54 -7.85
CA GLY A 108 6.08 -17.24 -8.53
C GLY A 108 6.70 -16.12 -7.69
N VAL A 109 6.69 -14.91 -8.23
CA VAL A 109 7.14 -13.67 -7.55
C VAL A 109 5.92 -12.89 -7.11
N THR A 110 5.83 -12.54 -5.83
CA THR A 110 4.74 -11.71 -5.32
C THR A 110 4.95 -10.27 -5.75
N TRP A 111 3.88 -9.57 -6.08
CA TRP A 111 3.92 -8.15 -6.43
C TRP A 111 2.87 -7.37 -5.67
N VAL A 112 3.17 -6.09 -5.41
CA VAL A 112 2.26 -5.11 -4.82
C VAL A 112 2.32 -3.85 -5.67
N LEU A 113 1.15 -3.35 -6.05
CA LEU A 113 0.99 -2.16 -6.87
C LEU A 113 0.13 -1.15 -6.13
N ALA A 114 0.68 0.03 -5.88
CA ALA A 114 -0.04 1.18 -5.37
C ALA A 114 0.00 2.30 -6.41
N ALA A 115 -1.15 2.90 -6.69
CA ALA A 115 -1.27 4.09 -7.51
C ALA A 115 -2.12 5.13 -6.82
N GLU A 116 -1.79 6.39 -7.02
CA GLU A 116 -2.50 7.53 -6.46
C GLU A 116 -2.62 8.63 -7.51
N ALA A 117 -3.83 9.17 -7.64
CA ALA A 117 -4.14 10.30 -8.51
C ALA A 117 -4.32 11.58 -7.70
N GLU A 118 -4.23 12.73 -8.37
CA GLU A 118 -4.46 14.05 -7.74
C GLU A 118 -5.95 14.32 -7.44
N ARG A 119 -6.86 13.48 -7.95
CA ARG A 119 -8.31 13.57 -7.79
C ARG A 119 -8.90 12.20 -7.46
N PRO A 120 -10.15 12.14 -6.95
CA PRO A 120 -10.84 10.86 -6.74
C PRO A 120 -10.79 9.99 -7.99
N TRP A 121 -10.52 8.70 -7.80
CA TRP A 121 -10.23 7.78 -8.88
C TRP A 121 -11.46 7.51 -9.74
N ASP A 122 -11.37 7.75 -11.06
CA ASP A 122 -12.43 7.38 -12.00
C ASP A 122 -12.25 5.93 -12.48
N ALA A 123 -13.33 5.14 -12.40
CA ALA A 123 -13.32 3.75 -12.86
C ALA A 123 -13.05 3.59 -14.37
N HIS A 124 -13.30 4.63 -15.17
CA HIS A 124 -13.09 4.62 -16.62
C HIS A 124 -11.63 4.85 -17.02
N TRP A 125 -10.79 5.32 -16.09
CA TRP A 125 -9.37 5.47 -16.36
C TRP A 125 -8.71 4.11 -16.60
N PRO A 126 -7.61 4.07 -17.37
CA PRO A 126 -6.82 2.86 -17.56
C PRO A 126 -6.41 2.25 -16.22
N SER A 127 -6.40 0.92 -16.15
CA SER A 127 -5.96 0.25 -14.93
C SER A 127 -4.45 0.46 -14.73
N PRO A 128 -3.99 0.81 -13.52
CA PRO A 128 -2.57 0.92 -13.21
C PRO A 128 -1.79 -0.36 -13.53
N ALA A 129 -2.41 -1.54 -13.39
CA ALA A 129 -1.77 -2.80 -13.75
C ALA A 129 -1.33 -2.85 -15.22
N THR A 130 -2.09 -2.21 -16.12
CA THR A 130 -1.77 -2.17 -17.56
C THR A 130 -0.59 -1.25 -17.91
N MET A 131 -0.18 -0.39 -16.96
CA MET A 131 1.04 0.41 -17.11
C MET A 131 2.29 -0.44 -16.88
N PHE A 132 2.20 -1.48 -16.04
CA PHE A 132 3.33 -2.35 -15.74
C PHE A 132 3.33 -3.64 -16.55
N TRP A 133 2.17 -4.19 -16.90
CA TRP A 133 2.06 -5.41 -17.70
C TRP A 133 1.12 -5.24 -18.88
N PRO A 134 1.33 -5.96 -19.99
CA PRO A 134 0.40 -5.93 -21.10
C PRO A 134 -0.96 -6.52 -20.70
N ASP A 135 -2.05 -5.93 -21.22
CA ASP A 135 -3.41 -6.48 -21.10
C ASP A 135 -3.60 -7.66 -22.08
N SER A 136 -2.82 -8.72 -21.89
CA SER A 136 -2.85 -9.93 -22.72
C SER A 136 -2.39 -11.14 -21.92
N ASP A 137 -2.79 -12.33 -22.35
CA ASP A 137 -2.41 -13.59 -21.70
C ASP A 137 -1.00 -14.06 -22.07
N ARG A 138 -0.16 -13.16 -22.60
CA ARG A 138 1.25 -13.44 -22.92
C ARG A 138 2.13 -13.49 -21.69
N VAL A 139 1.68 -12.89 -20.58
CA VAL A 139 2.43 -12.76 -19.34
C VAL A 139 1.53 -13.20 -18.19
N ASP A 140 1.97 -14.20 -17.42
CA ASP A 140 1.21 -14.78 -16.31
C ASP A 140 1.40 -13.98 -15.01
N TRP A 141 1.09 -12.68 -15.06
CA TRP A 141 1.17 -11.76 -13.91
C TRP A 141 -0.13 -11.72 -13.08
N ASP A 142 -1.24 -12.20 -13.65
CA ASP A 142 -2.61 -11.97 -13.20
C ASP A 142 -3.08 -13.00 -12.15
N HIS A 143 -2.16 -13.61 -11.39
CA HIS A 143 -2.51 -14.56 -10.35
C HIS A 143 -2.72 -13.87 -9.00
N ASP A 144 -3.73 -14.31 -8.25
CA ASP A 144 -3.91 -13.90 -6.85
C ASP A 144 -2.82 -14.54 -5.97
N THR A 145 -2.62 -13.95 -4.80
CA THR A 145 -1.96 -14.58 -3.65
C THR A 145 -2.63 -15.91 -3.24
N VAL A 146 -3.95 -16.03 -3.39
CA VAL A 146 -4.66 -17.30 -3.19
C VAL A 146 -4.34 -18.28 -4.34
N PRO A 147 -3.84 -19.49 -4.06
CA PRO A 147 -3.51 -20.48 -5.09
C PRO A 147 -4.68 -20.82 -6.02
N GLY A 148 -4.39 -20.87 -7.33
CA GLY A 148 -5.34 -21.27 -8.37
C GLY A 148 -6.39 -20.21 -8.73
N VAL A 149 -6.26 -18.98 -8.24
CA VAL A 149 -7.14 -17.85 -8.55
C VAL A 149 -6.43 -16.86 -9.47
N ARG A 150 -7.13 -16.37 -10.50
CA ARG A 150 -6.67 -15.39 -11.49
C ARG A 150 -7.61 -14.20 -11.58
N LEU A 151 -7.07 -13.01 -11.82
CA LEU A 151 -7.81 -11.74 -11.86
C LEU A 151 -8.60 -11.57 -13.17
N ARG A 152 -8.08 -12.06 -14.29
CA ARG A 152 -8.64 -11.84 -15.64
C ARG A 152 -9.43 -13.03 -16.18
N ALA A 153 -9.64 -14.06 -15.38
CA ALA A 153 -10.25 -15.32 -15.79
C ALA A 153 -11.46 -15.71 -14.93
N ALA A 154 -12.31 -16.58 -15.47
CA ALA A 154 -13.38 -17.23 -14.73
C ALA A 154 -12.81 -18.39 -13.89
N ASN A 155 -12.79 -18.23 -12.56
CA ASN A 155 -12.22 -19.22 -11.65
C ASN A 155 -13.29 -20.22 -11.21
N TYR A 156 -13.28 -21.44 -11.74
CA TYR A 156 -14.25 -22.44 -11.31
C TYR A 156 -14.05 -22.86 -9.84
N LEU A 157 -15.17 -22.98 -9.12
CA LEU A 157 -15.19 -23.40 -7.74
C LEU A 157 -14.76 -24.87 -7.62
N PRO A 158 -13.94 -25.21 -6.61
CA PRO A 158 -13.56 -26.60 -6.33
C PRO A 158 -14.78 -27.51 -6.17
N LYS A 159 -14.66 -28.76 -6.62
CA LYS A 159 -15.73 -29.77 -6.45
C LYS A 159 -15.81 -30.32 -5.03
N ASP A 160 -14.68 -30.33 -4.34
CA ASP A 160 -14.58 -30.74 -2.94
C ASP A 160 -15.10 -29.62 -2.01
N ASP A 161 -15.99 -29.97 -1.07
CA ASP A 161 -16.63 -29.00 -0.15
C ASP A 161 -15.62 -28.36 0.81
N ASP A 162 -14.64 -29.12 1.29
CA ASP A 162 -13.61 -28.60 2.21
C ASP A 162 -12.69 -27.60 1.48
N GLU A 163 -12.29 -27.93 0.25
CA GLU A 163 -11.52 -27.04 -0.61
C GLU A 163 -12.29 -25.78 -1.02
N LEU A 164 -13.56 -25.91 -1.40
CA LEU A 164 -14.39 -24.78 -1.78
C LEU A 164 -14.54 -23.80 -0.61
N ARG A 165 -14.88 -24.31 0.59
CA ARG A 165 -15.03 -23.47 1.79
C ARG A 165 -13.74 -22.80 2.18
N ARG A 166 -12.61 -23.52 2.11
CA ARG A 166 -11.29 -22.95 2.34
C ARG A 166 -10.99 -21.83 1.34
N ARG A 167 -11.23 -22.05 0.04
CA ARG A 167 -10.99 -21.05 -1.01
C ARG A 167 -11.81 -19.78 -0.77
N LEU A 168 -13.11 -19.89 -0.45
CA LEU A 168 -13.96 -18.73 -0.17
C LEU A 168 -13.49 -17.94 1.06
N ARG A 169 -13.08 -18.65 2.12
CA ARG A 169 -12.53 -18.04 3.33
C ARG A 169 -11.22 -17.30 3.05
N ASP A 170 -10.33 -17.92 2.28
CA ASP A 170 -9.03 -17.34 1.96
C ASP A 170 -9.16 -16.14 1.01
N CYS A 171 -10.08 -16.20 0.04
CA CYS A 171 -10.36 -15.08 -0.87
C CYS A 171 -10.99 -13.86 -0.16
N THR A 172 -11.77 -14.06 0.90
CA THR A 172 -12.42 -12.92 1.58
C THR A 172 -11.55 -12.31 2.68
N ARG A 173 -10.55 -13.05 3.17
CA ARG A 173 -9.67 -12.62 4.25
C ARG A 173 -8.58 -11.67 3.77
N ASN A 174 -8.55 -10.46 4.32
CA ASN A 174 -7.59 -9.40 4.01
C ASN A 174 -7.42 -9.19 2.50
N SER A 175 -8.49 -9.34 1.72
CA SER A 175 -8.42 -9.22 0.27
C SER A 175 -8.41 -7.77 -0.17
N TRP A 176 -7.65 -7.52 -1.23
CA TRP A 176 -7.58 -6.23 -1.91
C TRP A 176 -8.55 -6.17 -3.09
N PHE A 177 -9.17 -7.31 -3.41
CA PHE A 177 -10.02 -7.55 -4.56
C PHE A 177 -11.49 -7.64 -4.18
N ILE A 178 -12.33 -7.36 -5.16
CA ILE A 178 -13.77 -7.58 -5.10
C ILE A 178 -14.01 -8.99 -5.64
N HIS A 179 -14.34 -9.93 -4.77
CA HIS A 179 -14.67 -11.29 -5.20
C HIS A 179 -16.15 -11.39 -5.53
N VAL A 180 -16.45 -11.98 -6.68
CA VAL A 180 -17.82 -12.18 -7.16
C VAL A 180 -17.99 -13.67 -7.44
N VAL A 181 -19.04 -14.27 -6.91
CA VAL A 181 -19.41 -15.65 -7.24
C VAL A 181 -20.60 -15.61 -8.17
N VAL A 182 -20.49 -16.27 -9.32
CA VAL A 182 -21.55 -16.44 -10.32
C VAL A 182 -21.91 -17.91 -10.40
N HIS A 183 -23.19 -18.25 -10.35
CA HIS A 183 -23.66 -19.62 -10.53
C HIS A 183 -24.20 -19.79 -11.94
N GLU A 184 -23.64 -20.74 -12.67
CA GLU A 184 -24.09 -21.08 -14.02
C GLU A 184 -25.42 -21.86 -13.93
N ALA A 185 -26.53 -21.25 -14.36
CA ALA A 185 -27.83 -21.95 -14.35
C ALA A 185 -27.81 -23.19 -15.26
N MET A 186 -27.08 -23.09 -16.37
CA MET A 186 -26.81 -24.09 -17.39
C MET A 186 -25.36 -23.88 -17.86
N THR A 187 -24.75 -24.88 -18.48
CA THR A 187 -23.39 -24.76 -19.05
C THR A 187 -23.36 -23.65 -20.11
N PRO A 188 -22.55 -22.60 -19.94
CA PRO A 188 -22.51 -21.48 -20.88
C PRO A 188 -21.82 -21.89 -22.19
N ASP A 189 -22.24 -21.23 -23.28
CA ASP A 189 -21.57 -21.33 -24.57
C ASP A 189 -20.23 -20.58 -24.58
N ALA A 190 -19.54 -20.56 -25.72
CA ALA A 190 -18.24 -19.87 -25.85
C ALA A 190 -18.31 -18.37 -25.53
N MET A 191 -19.47 -17.72 -25.74
CA MET A 191 -19.66 -16.31 -25.42
C MET A 191 -19.92 -16.11 -23.93
N GLY A 192 -20.70 -16.98 -23.32
CA GLY A 192 -20.96 -17.03 -21.89
C GLY A 192 -19.76 -17.45 -21.04
N GLN A 193 -18.78 -18.13 -21.62
CA GLN A 193 -17.51 -18.48 -20.96
C GLN A 193 -16.58 -17.28 -20.79
N LYS A 194 -16.85 -16.16 -21.47
CA LYS A 194 -16.07 -14.93 -21.27
C LYS A 194 -16.26 -14.42 -19.84
N PRO A 195 -15.18 -13.98 -19.18
CA PRO A 195 -15.27 -13.46 -17.83
C PRO A 195 -15.98 -12.10 -17.81
N VAL A 196 -16.63 -11.80 -16.68
CA VAL A 196 -17.33 -10.53 -16.41
C VAL A 196 -16.37 -9.34 -16.48
N SER A 197 -15.08 -9.57 -16.24
CA SER A 197 -14.01 -8.56 -16.37
C SER A 197 -13.97 -7.89 -17.74
N ALA A 198 -14.42 -8.56 -18.81
CA ALA A 198 -14.48 -7.97 -20.14
C ALA A 198 -15.45 -6.78 -20.25
N PHE A 199 -16.52 -6.77 -19.44
CA PHE A 199 -17.54 -5.71 -19.42
C PHE A 199 -17.28 -4.64 -18.36
N LEU A 200 -16.29 -4.84 -17.48
CA LEU A 200 -15.98 -3.89 -16.43
C LEU A 200 -15.24 -2.66 -16.96
N PRO A 201 -15.44 -1.48 -16.32
CA PRO A 201 -14.60 -0.32 -16.53
C PRO A 201 -13.11 -0.67 -16.35
N PRO A 202 -12.18 -0.09 -17.12
CA PRO A 202 -10.79 -0.55 -17.17
C PRO A 202 -10.14 -0.65 -15.80
N SER A 203 -10.33 0.34 -14.92
CA SER A 203 -9.75 0.33 -13.57
C SER A 203 -10.26 -0.80 -12.66
N LEU A 204 -11.45 -1.34 -12.92
CA LEU A 204 -12.04 -2.44 -12.15
C LEU A 204 -11.68 -3.82 -12.70
N ARG A 205 -11.23 -3.94 -13.96
CA ARG A 205 -10.90 -5.23 -14.59
C ARG A 205 -9.88 -6.05 -13.81
N HIS A 206 -8.91 -5.39 -13.20
CA HIS A 206 -7.84 -6.02 -12.39
C HIS A 206 -8.08 -5.88 -10.89
N ARG A 207 -9.31 -5.51 -10.48
CA ARG A 207 -9.74 -5.47 -9.08
C ARG A 207 -10.84 -6.46 -8.75
N VAL A 208 -11.51 -7.00 -9.77
CA VAL A 208 -12.64 -7.92 -9.61
C VAL A 208 -12.17 -9.33 -9.95
N VAL A 209 -12.46 -10.28 -9.07
CA VAL A 209 -12.14 -11.70 -9.24
C VAL A 209 -13.44 -12.47 -9.35
N GLU A 210 -13.65 -13.09 -10.50
CA GLU A 210 -14.83 -13.89 -10.77
C GLU A 210 -14.60 -15.36 -10.39
N HIS A 211 -15.52 -15.91 -9.60
CA HIS A 211 -15.61 -17.32 -9.29
C HIS A 211 -16.87 -17.91 -9.91
N ARG A 212 -16.78 -19.11 -10.50
CA ARG A 212 -17.90 -19.78 -11.16
C ARG A 212 -18.30 -21.08 -10.48
N GLY A 213 -19.55 -21.18 -10.08
CA GLY A 213 -20.17 -22.45 -9.71
C GLY A 213 -20.82 -23.09 -10.92
N THR A 214 -20.45 -24.35 -11.20
CA THR A 214 -21.09 -25.14 -12.26
C THR A 214 -22.55 -25.49 -11.92
N PRO A 215 -23.40 -25.89 -12.88
CA PRO A 215 -24.81 -26.12 -12.64
C PRO A 215 -25.14 -27.16 -11.55
N ASP A 216 -24.28 -28.16 -11.36
CA ASP A 216 -24.40 -29.20 -10.33
C ASP A 216 -23.95 -28.73 -8.94
N GLN A 217 -23.20 -27.63 -8.85
CA GLN A 217 -22.67 -27.10 -7.59
C GLN A 217 -23.62 -26.15 -6.85
N ALA A 218 -24.84 -25.90 -7.35
CA ALA A 218 -25.79 -24.94 -6.78
C ALA A 218 -25.96 -25.06 -5.26
N GLN A 219 -26.25 -26.27 -4.79
CA GLN A 219 -26.54 -26.53 -3.38
C GLN A 219 -25.29 -26.48 -2.52
N ILE A 220 -24.16 -27.00 -3.04
CA ILE A 220 -22.88 -27.03 -2.33
C ILE A 220 -22.34 -25.60 -2.16
N ALA A 221 -22.39 -24.79 -3.22
CA ALA A 221 -21.96 -23.40 -3.19
C ALA A 221 -22.84 -22.54 -2.27
N ASP A 222 -24.17 -22.69 -2.30
CA ASP A 222 -25.07 -21.98 -1.36
C ASP A 222 -24.79 -22.39 0.09
N PHE A 223 -24.60 -23.68 0.36
CA PHE A 223 -24.27 -24.16 1.70
C PHE A 223 -22.94 -23.59 2.20
N ALA A 224 -21.90 -23.63 1.38
CA ALA A 224 -20.59 -23.11 1.72
C ALA A 224 -20.59 -21.60 1.96
N MET A 225 -21.25 -20.82 1.10
CA MET A 225 -21.37 -19.36 1.30
C MET A 225 -22.18 -19.02 2.54
N LYS A 226 -23.26 -19.76 2.84
CA LYS A 226 -24.03 -19.56 4.06
C LYS A 226 -23.20 -19.87 5.30
N ARG A 227 -22.40 -20.94 5.27
CA ARG A 227 -21.62 -21.42 6.41
C ARG A 227 -20.40 -20.53 6.70
N GLU A 228 -19.67 -20.12 5.66
CA GLU A 228 -18.40 -19.41 5.82
C GLU A 228 -18.59 -17.88 5.84
N LEU A 229 -19.56 -17.36 5.07
CA LEU A 229 -19.72 -15.92 4.83
C LEU A 229 -21.08 -15.38 5.27
N SER A 230 -22.00 -16.24 5.71
CA SER A 230 -23.38 -15.85 6.06
C SER A 230 -24.18 -15.22 4.91
N VAL A 231 -23.86 -15.57 3.66
CA VAL A 231 -24.55 -15.09 2.44
C VAL A 231 -25.19 -16.26 1.70
N ARG A 232 -26.29 -16.02 0.97
CA ARG A 232 -27.00 -17.03 0.18
C ARG A 232 -26.66 -16.93 -1.30
N MET A 233 -26.52 -18.07 -1.97
CA MET A 233 -26.35 -18.14 -3.42
C MET A 233 -27.67 -18.39 -4.12
N PRO A 234 -28.21 -17.46 -4.93
CA PRO A 234 -29.29 -17.77 -5.84
C PRO A 234 -28.79 -18.69 -6.97
N ARG A 235 -29.58 -19.72 -7.29
CA ARG A 235 -29.32 -20.58 -8.45
C ARG A 235 -29.44 -19.76 -9.72
N GLY A 236 -28.38 -19.73 -10.51
CA GLY A 236 -28.33 -18.97 -11.76
C GLY A 236 -28.09 -17.47 -11.57
N GLY A 237 -27.80 -17.04 -10.34
CA GLY A 237 -27.53 -15.64 -10.01
C GLY A 237 -26.07 -15.41 -9.64
N ALA A 238 -25.81 -14.27 -9.00
CA ALA A 238 -24.48 -13.86 -8.58
C ALA A 238 -24.49 -13.12 -7.24
N VAL A 239 -23.35 -13.13 -6.56
CA VAL A 239 -23.16 -12.50 -5.25
C VAL A 239 -21.79 -11.83 -5.21
N VAL A 240 -21.73 -10.56 -4.81
CA VAL A 240 -20.47 -9.91 -4.42
C VAL A 240 -20.16 -10.30 -2.98
N LEU A 241 -19.00 -10.90 -2.74
CA LEU A 241 -18.64 -11.46 -1.45
C LEU A 241 -18.28 -10.36 -0.43
N PRO A 242 -18.58 -10.56 0.86
CA PRO A 242 -18.08 -9.69 1.93
C PRO A 242 -16.56 -9.86 2.08
N THR A 243 -15.91 -8.86 2.68
CA THR A 243 -14.50 -8.96 3.08
C THR A 243 -14.39 -9.18 4.59
N VAL A 244 -13.23 -9.68 5.01
CA VAL A 244 -12.82 -9.72 6.42
C VAL A 244 -11.52 -8.93 6.55
N PRO A 245 -11.48 -7.78 7.25
CA PRO A 245 -12.57 -7.15 8.00
C PRO A 245 -13.74 -6.65 7.12
N PRO A 246 -14.96 -6.52 7.67
CA PRO A 246 -16.14 -6.12 6.92
C PRO A 246 -16.02 -4.67 6.43
N VAL A 247 -16.47 -4.42 5.20
CA VAL A 247 -16.62 -3.08 4.63
C VAL A 247 -17.88 -2.42 5.23
N PRO A 248 -17.78 -1.21 5.81
CA PRO A 248 -18.94 -0.46 6.27
C PRO A 248 -19.98 -0.25 5.15
N GLY A 249 -21.25 -0.52 5.44
CA GLY A 249 -22.33 -0.39 4.47
C GLY A 249 -22.53 -1.60 3.53
N TYR A 250 -21.79 -2.69 3.75
CA TYR A 250 -22.05 -3.95 3.04
C TYR A 250 -23.39 -4.55 3.47
N GLU A 251 -24.29 -4.73 2.50
CA GLU A 251 -25.59 -5.38 2.68
C GLU A 251 -25.73 -6.54 1.70
N ALA A 252 -25.72 -7.77 2.21
CA ALA A 252 -25.68 -8.99 1.40
C ALA A 252 -26.86 -9.08 0.41
N GLU A 253 -28.06 -8.67 0.83
CA GLU A 253 -29.27 -8.70 -0.02
C GLU A 253 -29.19 -7.71 -1.18
N ARG A 254 -28.57 -6.55 -0.98
CA ARG A 254 -28.36 -5.54 -2.05
C ARG A 254 -27.31 -5.99 -3.04
N LEU A 255 -26.30 -6.72 -2.59
CA LEU A 255 -25.17 -7.17 -3.39
C LEU A 255 -25.34 -8.59 -3.97
N THR A 256 -26.58 -9.08 -3.94
CA THR A 256 -27.00 -10.36 -4.53
C THR A 256 -27.91 -10.10 -5.73
N VAL A 257 -27.56 -10.70 -6.87
CA VAL A 257 -28.34 -10.70 -8.11
C VAL A 257 -29.01 -12.05 -8.27
N ARG A 258 -30.34 -12.06 -8.45
CA ARG A 258 -31.11 -13.31 -8.46
C ARG A 258 -30.88 -14.15 -9.72
N SER A 259 -30.65 -13.52 -10.86
CA SER A 259 -30.46 -14.18 -12.15
C SER A 259 -29.45 -13.42 -12.99
N VAL A 260 -28.49 -14.13 -13.54
CA VAL A 260 -27.47 -13.61 -14.47
C VAL A 260 -27.47 -14.48 -15.70
N PHE A 261 -27.61 -13.85 -16.87
CA PHE A 261 -27.53 -14.53 -18.16
C PHE A 261 -26.08 -14.50 -18.65
N LEU A 262 -25.52 -15.69 -18.89
CA LEU A 262 -24.18 -15.87 -19.44
C LEU A 262 -24.31 -16.30 -20.90
N ASP A 263 -24.86 -15.42 -21.73
CA ASP A 263 -25.07 -15.60 -23.17
C ASP A 263 -24.19 -14.65 -24.00
N GLY A 264 -23.25 -13.95 -23.34
CA GLY A 264 -22.40 -12.93 -23.94
C GLY A 264 -23.01 -11.53 -23.97
N SER A 265 -24.26 -11.36 -23.52
CA SER A 265 -24.81 -10.03 -23.23
C SER A 265 -24.15 -9.41 -22.00
N GLU A 266 -24.20 -8.08 -21.91
CA GLU A 266 -23.66 -7.36 -20.76
C GLU A 266 -24.54 -7.60 -19.52
N PRO A 267 -24.01 -8.16 -18.41
CA PRO A 267 -24.80 -8.44 -17.22
C PRO A 267 -24.96 -7.17 -16.36
N THR A 268 -25.74 -6.18 -16.84
CA THR A 268 -25.81 -4.82 -16.28
C THR A 268 -26.11 -4.79 -14.78
N GLU A 269 -27.08 -5.59 -14.30
CA GLU A 269 -27.42 -5.63 -12.86
C GLU A 269 -26.21 -6.05 -12.00
N LEU A 270 -25.46 -7.07 -12.45
CA LEU A 270 -24.25 -7.53 -11.75
C LEU A 270 -23.17 -6.46 -11.77
N LEU A 271 -22.93 -5.82 -12.92
CA LEU A 271 -21.93 -4.76 -13.03
C LEU A 271 -22.27 -3.57 -12.13
N ASP A 272 -23.54 -3.22 -12.00
CA ASP A 272 -23.98 -2.14 -11.13
C ASP A 272 -23.79 -2.49 -9.65
N ARG A 273 -24.01 -3.75 -9.23
CA ARG A 273 -23.68 -4.20 -7.86
C ARG A 273 -22.19 -4.17 -7.58
N ILE A 274 -21.36 -4.52 -8.57
CA ILE A 274 -19.90 -4.43 -8.45
C ILE A 274 -19.47 -2.98 -8.28
N LYS A 275 -20.04 -2.05 -9.05
CA LYS A 275 -19.77 -0.60 -8.93
C LYS A 275 -20.24 -0.06 -7.58
N GLU A 276 -21.43 -0.44 -7.13
CA GLU A 276 -21.99 -0.07 -5.82
C GLU A 276 -21.05 -0.51 -4.69
N PHE A 277 -20.59 -1.77 -4.71
CA PHE A 277 -19.61 -2.27 -3.74
C PHE A 277 -18.24 -1.56 -3.86
N ALA A 278 -17.79 -1.29 -5.08
CA ALA A 278 -16.50 -0.64 -5.31
C ALA A 278 -16.42 0.78 -4.74
N ALA A 279 -17.57 1.48 -4.65
CA ALA A 279 -17.72 2.82 -4.10
C ALA A 279 -17.81 2.86 -2.56
N LEU A 280 -17.98 1.71 -1.89
CA LEU A 280 -17.99 1.66 -0.43
C LEU A 280 -16.62 1.99 0.17
N PRO A 281 -16.57 2.65 1.35
CA PRO A 281 -15.32 3.00 2.02
C PRO A 281 -14.59 1.72 2.49
N ARG A 282 -13.50 1.36 1.81
CA ARG A 282 -12.80 0.10 2.11
C ARG A 282 -11.83 0.26 3.28
N PRO A 283 -11.81 -0.69 4.23
CA PRO A 283 -10.78 -0.71 5.25
C PRO A 283 -9.41 -0.99 4.60
N LEU A 284 -8.43 -0.19 4.96
CA LEU A 284 -7.06 -0.32 4.47
C LEU A 284 -6.34 -1.37 5.32
N SER A 285 -5.94 -2.48 4.70
CA SER A 285 -5.07 -3.46 5.37
C SER A 285 -3.70 -2.85 5.67
N ALA A 286 -3.02 -3.34 6.71
CA ALA A 286 -1.68 -2.86 7.07
C ALA A 286 -0.68 -2.92 5.91
N ASP A 287 -0.75 -3.96 5.06
CA ASP A 287 0.14 -4.10 3.90
C ASP A 287 -0.14 -3.02 2.84
N ALA A 288 -1.42 -2.69 2.64
CA ALA A 288 -1.85 -1.65 1.70
C ALA A 288 -1.48 -0.25 2.21
N GLU A 289 -1.59 -0.03 3.52
CA GLU A 289 -1.15 1.21 4.17
C GLU A 289 0.36 1.40 4.00
N ARG A 290 1.17 0.35 4.21
CA ARG A 290 2.61 0.40 3.94
C ARG A 290 2.92 0.71 2.47
N ALA A 291 2.18 0.10 1.54
CA ALA A 291 2.38 0.37 0.10
C ALA A 291 2.05 1.82 -0.27
N LEU A 292 0.97 2.41 0.28
CA LEU A 292 0.65 3.82 0.06
C LEU A 292 1.64 4.78 0.73
N THR A 293 2.06 4.48 1.95
CA THR A 293 3.09 5.26 2.65
C THR A 293 4.38 5.28 1.82
N ARG A 294 4.77 4.13 1.28
CA ARG A 294 5.93 4.03 0.38
C ARG A 294 5.76 4.84 -0.90
N LEU A 295 4.60 4.77 -1.55
CA LEU A 295 4.32 5.58 -2.74
C LEU A 295 4.45 7.09 -2.43
N ARG A 296 3.93 7.55 -1.28
CA ARG A 296 3.89 8.97 -0.92
C ARG A 296 5.22 9.52 -0.43
N GLN A 297 5.96 8.74 0.36
CA GLN A 297 7.18 9.18 1.03
C GLN A 297 8.46 8.70 0.32
N GLY A 298 8.35 7.64 -0.48
CA GLY A 298 9.44 7.00 -1.19
C GLY A 298 9.47 7.27 -2.69
N TRP A 299 8.71 8.24 -3.20
CA TRP A 299 8.66 8.61 -4.62
C TRP A 299 9.98 9.25 -5.09
N HIS A 300 10.46 8.87 -6.27
CA HIS A 300 11.70 9.39 -6.88
C HIS A 300 11.44 10.17 -8.16
N LEU A 301 10.38 9.86 -8.89
CA LEU A 301 10.10 10.44 -10.20
C LEU A 301 9.47 11.84 -10.06
N LEU A 302 10.23 12.81 -9.57
CA LEU A 302 9.79 14.21 -9.41
C LEU A 302 9.91 14.97 -10.74
N THR A 303 9.02 15.94 -10.95
CA THR A 303 9.19 16.94 -12.02
C THR A 303 10.20 18.00 -11.59
N PRO A 304 10.84 18.73 -12.52
CA PRO A 304 11.74 19.83 -12.17
C PRO A 304 11.10 20.90 -11.27
N ASP A 305 9.81 21.18 -11.46
CA ASP A 305 9.07 22.13 -10.62
C ASP A 305 8.88 21.59 -9.20
N GLU A 306 8.57 20.30 -9.05
CA GLU A 306 8.49 19.63 -7.75
C GLU A 306 9.85 19.56 -7.05
N GLU A 307 10.93 19.29 -7.80
CA GLU A 307 12.30 19.33 -7.28
C GLU A 307 12.67 20.72 -6.78
N LEU A 308 12.27 21.78 -7.50
CA LEU A 308 12.52 23.16 -7.11
C LEU A 308 11.77 23.52 -5.82
N VAL A 309 10.48 23.19 -5.73
CA VAL A 309 9.67 23.43 -4.52
C VAL A 309 10.26 22.69 -3.33
N HIS A 310 10.69 21.44 -3.53
CA HIS A 310 11.32 20.64 -2.49
C HIS A 310 12.66 21.24 -2.04
N ALA A 311 13.51 21.67 -2.97
CA ALA A 311 14.77 22.33 -2.67
C ALA A 311 14.58 23.65 -1.91
N GLN A 312 13.58 24.45 -2.29
CA GLN A 312 13.21 25.68 -1.57
C GLN A 312 12.77 25.39 -0.13
N GLY A 313 11.92 24.37 0.06
CA GLY A 313 11.51 23.92 1.40
C GLY A 313 12.68 23.40 2.24
N MET A 314 13.67 22.74 1.62
CA MET A 314 14.90 22.33 2.31
C MET A 314 15.75 23.52 2.75
N VAL A 315 15.95 24.51 1.89
CA VAL A 315 16.70 25.74 2.22
C VAL A 315 16.04 26.47 3.39
N ALA A 316 14.70 26.59 3.38
CA ALA A 316 13.96 27.20 4.47
C ALA A 316 14.19 26.47 5.81
N ARG A 317 14.07 25.13 5.83
CA ARG A 317 14.32 24.32 7.03
C ARG A 317 15.74 24.46 7.56
N TYR A 318 16.73 24.49 6.67
CA TYR A 318 18.13 24.68 7.11
C TYR A 318 18.38 26.09 7.63
N ALA A 319 17.76 27.12 7.05
CA ALA A 319 17.84 28.48 7.56
C ALA A 319 17.25 28.58 8.98
N GLU A 320 16.08 27.98 9.20
CA GLU A 320 15.44 27.91 10.53
C GLU A 320 16.31 27.16 11.56
N ALA A 321 16.91 26.03 11.15
CA ALA A 321 17.81 25.28 12.01
C ALA A 321 19.06 26.09 12.41
N LEU A 322 19.66 26.82 11.46
CA LEU A 322 20.80 27.69 11.72
C LEU A 322 20.44 28.86 12.65
N GLU A 323 19.27 29.46 12.47
CA GLU A 323 18.76 30.50 13.36
C GLU A 323 18.56 29.97 14.79
N ALA A 324 17.97 28.77 14.92
CA ALA A 324 17.80 28.12 16.22
C ALA A 324 19.14 27.81 16.91
N MET A 325 20.14 27.34 16.15
CA MET A 325 21.50 27.12 16.66
C MET A 325 22.15 28.44 17.10
N THR A 326 21.95 29.52 16.35
CA THR A 326 22.49 30.84 16.68
C THR A 326 21.89 31.36 17.99
N LYS A 327 20.56 31.28 18.15
CA LYS A 327 19.87 31.62 19.40
C LYS A 327 20.36 30.78 20.57
N SER A 328 20.57 29.48 20.37
CA SER A 328 21.14 28.62 21.41
C SER A 328 22.54 29.06 21.83
N CYS A 329 23.41 29.42 20.88
CA CYS A 329 24.76 29.93 21.17
C CYS A 329 24.72 31.25 21.95
N ASP A 330 23.80 32.15 21.62
CA ASP A 330 23.64 33.42 22.33
C ASP A 330 23.16 33.19 23.78
N LEU A 331 22.19 32.30 23.99
CA LEU A 331 21.77 31.89 25.34
C LEU A 331 22.91 31.27 26.16
N TYR A 332 23.77 30.46 25.54
CA TYR A 332 24.95 29.91 26.22
C TYR A 332 25.95 31.00 26.60
N ARG A 333 26.14 32.01 25.75
CA ARG A 333 27.02 33.14 26.02
C ARG A 333 26.50 33.98 27.19
N GLU A 334 25.21 34.33 27.16
CA GLU A 334 24.55 35.07 28.25
C GLU A 334 24.64 34.32 29.58
N ALA A 335 24.43 32.99 29.57
CA ALA A 335 24.56 32.17 30.77
C ALA A 335 25.99 32.12 31.31
N ALA A 336 27.00 32.06 30.43
CA ALA A 336 28.40 32.08 30.82
C ALA A 336 28.81 33.44 31.41
N GLU A 337 28.38 34.55 30.79
CA GLU A 337 28.60 35.90 31.29
C GLU A 337 27.93 36.13 32.65
N ALA A 338 26.69 35.66 32.82
CA ALA A 338 25.98 35.74 34.10
C ALA A 338 26.68 34.92 35.20
N ALA A 339 27.18 33.72 34.89
CA ALA A 339 27.94 32.91 35.83
C ALA A 339 29.28 33.58 36.22
N GLN A 340 29.97 34.20 35.27
CA GLN A 340 31.20 34.95 35.53
C GLN A 340 30.94 36.19 36.38
N ALA A 341 29.84 36.92 36.13
CA ALA A 341 29.41 38.04 36.96
C ALA A 341 29.12 37.59 38.41
N ALA A 342 28.38 36.49 38.59
CA ALA A 342 28.12 35.93 39.92
C ALA A 342 29.40 35.51 40.67
N LEU A 343 30.37 34.91 39.96
CA LEU A 343 31.69 34.58 40.54
C LEU A 343 32.48 35.85 40.91
N ALA A 344 32.45 36.88 40.07
CA ALA A 344 33.12 38.14 40.33
C ALA A 344 32.51 38.87 41.55
N GLU A 345 31.18 38.85 41.71
CA GLU A 345 30.51 39.39 42.90
C GLU A 345 30.86 38.60 44.17
N ALA A 346 30.90 37.26 44.09
CA ALA A 346 31.31 36.42 45.21
C ALA A 346 32.79 36.64 45.63
N THR A 347 33.64 37.07 44.70
CA THR A 347 35.09 37.28 44.94
C THR A 347 35.45 38.75 45.20
N GLY A 348 34.67 39.70 44.69
CA GLY A 348 34.87 41.15 44.81
C GLY A 348 34.37 41.76 46.12
N GLY A 349 33.73 40.96 46.96
CA GLY A 349 33.10 41.38 48.21
C GLY A 349 33.72 40.83 49.50
N ALA A 350 35.00 40.43 49.56
CA ALA A 350 35.75 40.30 50.82
C ALA A 350 37.23 39.97 50.58
N GLY A 351 38.13 40.73 51.21
CA GLY A 351 39.52 40.35 51.37
C GLY A 351 39.69 39.10 52.25
N VAL A 352 40.78 38.37 51.96
CA VAL A 352 41.42 37.30 52.74
C VAL A 352 40.55 36.07 53.04
N PRO A 353 40.95 34.86 52.59
CA PRO A 353 40.24 33.64 52.95
C PRO A 353 40.51 33.30 54.42
N ARG A 354 39.46 33.28 55.25
CA ARG A 354 39.50 32.67 56.57
C ARG A 354 39.20 31.17 56.41
N PRO A 355 40.06 30.25 56.88
CA PRO A 355 39.73 28.84 56.85
C PRO A 355 38.63 28.59 57.88
N ALA A 356 37.51 28.04 57.43
CA ALA A 356 36.50 27.45 58.28
C ALA A 356 36.46 25.95 58.00
N ASP A 357 36.66 25.18 59.06
CA ASP A 357 36.58 23.73 59.12
C ASP A 357 35.67 23.40 60.33
N PRO A 358 35.09 22.20 60.45
CA PRO A 358 34.18 21.54 59.52
C PRO A 358 32.82 21.21 60.20
N GLY A 359 31.72 21.28 59.44
CA GLY A 359 30.36 20.98 59.92
C GLY A 359 29.49 20.35 58.84
N SER A 360 29.62 19.03 58.73
CA SER A 360 28.74 17.98 58.18
C SER A 360 27.24 18.37 57.95
N VAL A 361 26.43 17.95 56.95
CA VAL A 361 26.43 16.94 55.87
C VAL A 361 25.34 17.35 54.86
N ARG A 362 25.60 17.27 53.54
CA ARG A 362 24.86 16.48 52.53
C ARG A 362 25.35 16.83 51.12
N LEU A 363 26.31 16.02 50.67
CA LEU A 363 26.59 15.78 49.26
C LEU A 363 25.33 15.21 48.62
N ASP A 364 24.72 15.92 47.68
CA ASP A 364 23.93 15.28 46.63
C ASP A 364 24.07 16.04 45.31
N THR A 365 24.79 15.37 44.40
CA THR A 365 24.68 15.42 42.94
C THR A 365 25.06 16.72 42.22
N SER A 366 26.28 16.66 41.70
CA SER A 366 26.90 17.56 40.72
C SER A 366 26.01 17.82 39.48
N PRO A 367 25.91 19.07 38.97
CA PRO A 367 25.08 19.46 37.83
C PRO A 367 25.59 18.95 36.46
N LEU A 368 26.73 18.25 36.43
CA LEU A 368 27.34 17.72 35.20
C LEU A 368 26.72 16.41 34.71
N THR A 369 25.97 15.69 35.55
CA THR A 369 25.27 14.43 35.19
C THR A 369 23.90 14.65 34.56
N ALA A 370 23.31 15.85 34.70
CA ALA A 370 22.03 16.19 34.06
C ALA A 370 22.22 16.48 32.56
N LEU A 371 23.36 17.05 32.16
CA LEU A 371 23.66 17.39 30.77
C LEU A 371 24.00 16.17 29.90
N THR A 372 24.57 15.10 30.47
CA THR A 372 24.85 13.86 29.73
C THR A 372 23.59 13.06 29.38
N LYS A 373 22.48 13.25 30.12
CA LYS A 373 21.18 12.64 29.79
C LYS A 373 20.42 13.35 28.67
N ALA A 374 20.65 14.66 28.48
CA ALA A 374 20.02 15.43 27.41
C ALA A 374 20.73 15.23 26.04
N PHE A 375 22.06 15.07 26.04
CA PHE A 375 22.84 14.88 24.80
C PHE A 375 23.05 13.43 24.36
N GLY A 376 22.69 12.44 25.20
CA GLY A 376 22.77 11.01 24.85
C GLY A 376 21.76 10.55 23.79
N ARG A 377 20.79 11.38 23.41
CA ARG A 377 19.72 11.02 22.45
C ARG A 377 20.00 11.35 20.99
N PHE A 378 21.17 11.93 20.68
CA PHE A 378 21.60 12.26 19.31
C PHE A 378 22.71 11.37 18.75
N ARG A 379 23.04 10.24 19.40
CA ARG A 379 23.92 9.22 18.82
C ARG A 379 23.07 8.16 18.11
N GLY A 380 23.02 8.22 16.79
CA GLY A 380 22.47 7.15 15.95
C GLY A 380 23.25 5.84 16.15
N PRO A 381 22.61 4.67 15.96
CA PRO A 381 23.29 3.39 16.04
C PRO A 381 24.19 3.21 14.82
N ASN A 382 25.50 3.21 15.04
CA ASN A 382 26.42 2.46 14.19
C ASN A 382 26.14 0.97 14.41
N LYS A 383 25.49 0.32 13.43
CA LYS A 383 25.87 -0.99 12.90
C LYS A 383 25.06 -1.34 11.66
#